data_AF-A0A3D2Q400-F1
#
_entry.id   AF-A0A3D2Q400-F1
#
_cell.length_a   1.000
_cell.length_b   1.000
_cell.length_c   1.000
_cell.angle_alpha   90.00
_cell.angle_beta   90.00
_cell.angle_gamma   90.00
#
_symmetry.space_group_name_H-M   'P 1'
#
loop_
_entity.id
_entity.type
_entity.pdbx_description
1 polymer ?
#
loop_
_entity_poly.entity_id
_entity_poly.type
_entity_poly.pdbx_seq_one_letter_code
_entity_poly.pdbx_strand_id
1 'polypeptide(L)'
;MTKEYFSLKEILKEELELAQELLRAADVQQQALKKGEIEKLNQANTAILKASQRMNFLALKEQGVLTRPDMPVGRHGDKLTYEDEPELTQLKTNLAYSLTKLRNIMQENLILSHNGLRFHHLILSLICLPGQQKIYSTDGKVKEKSQVSQIINKTC
;
A
#
# COMPACT_ATOMS: atom_id res chain seq x y z
N MET A 1 -22.22 19.93 -12.38
CA MET A 1 -21.02 19.32 -11.76
C MET A 1 -19.98 20.42 -11.60
N THR A 2 -19.73 20.86 -10.37
CA THR A 2 -18.64 21.80 -10.06
C THR A 2 -17.32 21.06 -10.18
N LYS A 3 -16.43 21.48 -11.09
CA LYS A 3 -15.06 20.95 -11.15
C LYS A 3 -14.35 21.38 -9.86
N GLU A 4 -13.98 20.45 -9.00
CA GLU A 4 -13.05 20.74 -7.90
C GLU A 4 -11.70 21.13 -8.51
N TYR A 5 -11.34 22.39 -8.33
CA TYR A 5 -10.02 22.92 -8.67
C TYR A 5 -9.18 22.88 -7.41
N PHE A 6 -8.24 21.93 -7.34
CA PHE A 6 -7.23 21.90 -6.29
C PHE A 6 -6.01 22.69 -6.75
N SER A 7 -5.46 23.53 -5.87
CA SER A 7 -4.11 24.06 -6.02
C SER A 7 -3.06 22.98 -5.70
N LEU A 8 -1.86 23.13 -6.25
CA LEU A 8 -0.75 22.19 -5.98
C LEU A 8 -0.44 22.08 -4.47
N LYS A 9 -0.56 23.19 -3.75
CA LYS A 9 -0.39 23.26 -2.30
C LYS A 9 -1.42 22.43 -1.54
N GLU A 10 -2.68 22.48 -1.94
CA GLU A 10 -3.76 21.70 -1.33
C GLU A 10 -3.57 20.21 -1.60
N ILE A 11 -3.16 19.85 -2.83
CA ILE A 11 -2.85 18.47 -3.18
C ILE A 11 -1.73 17.92 -2.28
N LEU A 12 -0.59 18.62 -2.19
CA LEU A 12 0.54 18.16 -1.38
C LEU A 12 0.22 18.06 0.12
N LYS A 13 -0.62 18.98 0.64
CA LYS A 13 -1.09 18.90 2.02
C LYS A 13 -1.93 17.65 2.26
N GLU A 14 -2.88 17.39 1.37
CA GLU A 14 -3.75 16.23 1.49
C GLU A 14 -2.97 14.91 1.29
N GLU A 15 -2.02 14.87 0.36
CA GLU A 15 -1.12 13.72 0.20
C GLU A 15 -0.28 13.47 1.45
N LEU A 16 0.22 14.52 2.11
CA LEU A 16 0.97 14.39 3.35
C LEU A 16 0.10 13.82 4.48
N GLU A 17 -1.13 14.31 4.63
CA GLU A 17 -2.09 13.79 5.61
C GLU A 17 -2.40 12.31 5.35
N LEU A 18 -2.67 11.94 4.09
CA LEU A 18 -2.91 10.56 3.69
C LEU A 18 -1.69 9.66 3.90
N ALA A 19 -0.48 10.15 3.67
CA ALA A 19 0.74 9.40 3.92
C ALA A 19 0.90 9.09 5.42
N GLN A 20 0.52 10.03 6.29
CA GLN A 20 0.52 9.83 7.74
C GLN A 20 -0.60 8.87 8.20
N GLU A 21 -1.78 8.93 7.58
CA GLU A 21 -2.85 7.94 7.80
C GLU A 21 -2.43 6.53 7.38
N LEU A 22 -1.82 6.39 6.21
CA LEU A 22 -1.29 5.12 5.71
C LEU A 22 -0.22 4.57 6.66
N LEU A 23 0.67 5.41 7.17
CA LEU A 23 1.70 5.01 8.12
C LEU A 23 1.08 4.46 9.41
N ARG A 24 0.11 5.18 10.00
CA ARG A 24 -0.62 4.71 11.19
C ARG A 24 -1.34 3.38 10.94
N ALA A 25 -2.00 3.25 9.79
CA ALA A 25 -2.68 2.00 9.44
C ALA A 25 -1.69 0.84 9.22
N ALA A 26 -0.52 1.11 8.62
CA ALA A 26 0.54 0.12 8.45
C ALA A 26 1.14 -0.34 9.79
N ASP A 27 1.29 0.57 10.77
CA ASP A 27 1.69 0.23 12.14
C ASP A 27 0.68 -0.68 12.81
N VAL A 28 -0.61 -0.35 12.71
CA VAL A 28 -1.69 -1.20 13.24
C VAL A 28 -1.67 -2.57 12.56
N GLN A 29 -1.52 -2.61 11.23
CA GLN A 29 -1.40 -3.85 10.47
C GLN A 29 -0.22 -4.70 10.96
N GLN A 30 0.94 -4.08 11.20
CA GLN A 30 2.13 -4.78 11.67
C GLN A 30 1.90 -5.42 13.03
N GLN A 31 1.33 -4.68 13.98
CA GLN A 31 1.05 -5.18 15.32
C GLN A 31 0.01 -6.30 15.29
N ALA A 32 -1.02 -6.16 14.45
CA ALA A 32 -2.04 -7.18 14.27
C ALA A 32 -1.45 -8.48 13.68
N LEU A 33 -0.56 -8.38 12.68
CA LEU A 33 0.16 -9.53 12.11
C LEU A 33 1.03 -10.24 13.15
N LYS A 34 1.73 -9.50 14.01
CA LYS A 34 2.57 -10.06 15.08
C LYS A 34 1.76 -10.77 16.16
N LYS A 35 0.54 -10.31 16.43
CA LYS A 35 -0.31 -10.81 17.53
C LYS A 35 -1.44 -11.74 17.10
N GLY A 36 -1.67 -11.91 15.79
CA GLY A 36 -2.80 -12.67 15.27
C GLY A 36 -4.16 -11.99 15.48
N GLU A 37 -4.20 -10.67 15.56
CA GLU A 37 -5.45 -9.90 15.80
C GLU A 37 -6.20 -9.66 14.47
N ILE A 38 -7.02 -10.62 14.05
CA ILE A 38 -7.68 -10.63 12.73
C ILE A 38 -8.58 -9.41 12.52
N GLU A 39 -9.36 -8.99 13.52
CA GLU A 39 -10.26 -7.84 13.40
C GLU A 39 -9.48 -6.54 13.15
N LYS A 40 -8.37 -6.32 13.87
CA LYS A 40 -7.52 -5.14 13.68
C LYS A 40 -6.79 -5.19 12.34
N LEU A 41 -6.38 -6.37 11.90
CA LEU A 41 -5.78 -6.57 10.58
C LEU A 41 -6.76 -6.16 9.47
N ASN A 42 -8.03 -6.57 9.58
CA ASN A 42 -9.08 -6.21 8.63
C ASN A 42 -9.34 -4.69 8.62
N GLN A 43 -9.46 -4.07 9.79
CA GLN A 43 -9.65 -2.62 9.91
C GLN A 43 -8.49 -1.84 9.27
N ALA A 44 -7.24 -2.26 9.54
CA ALA A 44 -6.05 -1.66 8.96
C ALA A 44 -6.04 -1.80 7.43
N ASN A 45 -6.37 -2.99 6.91
CA ASN A 45 -6.45 -3.24 5.47
C ASN A 45 -7.49 -2.34 4.78
N THR A 46 -8.67 -2.16 5.39
CA THR A 46 -9.71 -1.26 4.87
C THR A 46 -9.23 0.19 4.86
N ALA A 47 -8.58 0.66 5.92
CA ALA A 47 -8.02 2.01 5.99
C ALA A 47 -6.94 2.23 4.92
N ILE A 48 -6.01 1.27 4.77
CA ILE A 48 -4.95 1.31 3.75
C ILE A 48 -5.56 1.39 2.36
N LEU A 49 -6.56 0.56 2.05
CA LEU A 49 -7.20 0.54 0.73
C LEU A 49 -7.86 1.88 0.42
N LYS A 50 -8.63 2.43 1.35
CA LYS A 50 -9.32 3.72 1.19
C LYS A 50 -8.33 4.87 0.98
N ALA A 51 -7.29 4.96 1.81
CA ALA A 51 -6.28 6.01 1.70
C ALA A 51 -5.44 5.87 0.42
N SER A 52 -5.10 4.64 0.01
CA SER A 52 -4.40 4.37 -1.26
C SER A 52 -5.21 4.80 -2.48
N GLN A 53 -6.52 4.55 -2.48
CA GLN A 53 -7.41 5.01 -3.54
C GLN A 53 -7.45 6.54 -3.63
N ARG A 54 -7.50 7.23 -2.49
CA ARG A 54 -7.46 8.69 -2.46
C ARG A 54 -6.11 9.24 -2.91
N MET A 55 -5.00 8.64 -2.48
CA MET A 55 -3.65 9.01 -2.93
C MET A 55 -3.51 8.90 -4.46
N ASN A 56 -4.01 7.81 -5.06
CA ASN A 56 -4.00 7.64 -6.51
C ASN A 56 -4.85 8.71 -7.23
N PHE A 57 -5.99 9.09 -6.65
CA PHE A 57 -6.80 10.18 -7.19
C PHE A 57 -6.06 11.52 -7.17
N LEU A 58 -5.37 11.83 -6.06
CA LEU A 58 -4.58 13.07 -5.93
C LEU A 58 -3.40 13.11 -6.90
N ALA A 59 -2.68 12.01 -7.09
CA ALA A 59 -1.59 11.94 -8.06
C ALA A 59 -2.06 12.26 -9.50
N LEU A 60 -3.26 11.79 -9.89
CA LEU A 60 -3.87 12.15 -11.18
C LEU A 60 -4.24 13.63 -11.26
N LYS A 61 -4.69 14.23 -10.14
CA LYS A 61 -4.98 15.67 -10.06
C LYS A 61 -3.71 16.50 -10.14
N GLU A 62 -2.65 16.09 -9.45
CA GLU A 62 -1.35 16.74 -9.46
C GLU A 62 -0.80 16.80 -10.90
N GLN A 63 -0.79 15.67 -11.60
CA GLN A 63 -0.40 15.60 -13.00
C GLN A 63 -1.26 16.52 -13.87
N GLY A 64 -2.57 16.57 -13.62
CA GLY A 64 -3.51 17.45 -14.31
C GLY A 64 -3.34 18.95 -13.99
N VAL A 65 -2.67 19.32 -12.89
CA VAL A 65 -2.31 20.70 -12.56
C VAL A 65 -1.00 21.08 -13.26
N LEU A 66 0.03 20.24 -13.14
CA LEU A 66 1.37 20.48 -13.71
C LEU A 66 1.37 20.56 -15.25
N THR A 67 0.43 19.87 -15.89
CA THR A 67 0.32 19.83 -17.36
C THR A 67 -0.52 20.98 -17.94
N ARG A 68 -1.15 21.84 -17.11
CA ARG A 68 -1.98 22.94 -17.63
C ARG A 68 -1.17 23.97 -18.41
N PRO A 69 -1.70 24.49 -19.53
CA PRO A 69 -1.11 25.60 -20.26
C PRO A 69 -1.03 26.88 -19.43
N ASP A 70 -2.03 27.09 -18.57
CA ASP A 70 -2.22 28.30 -17.75
C ASP A 70 -1.56 28.21 -16.36
N MET A 71 -0.62 27.27 -16.17
CA MET A 71 0.12 27.17 -14.91
C MET A 71 0.81 28.50 -14.63
N PRO A 72 0.67 29.05 -13.41
CA PRO A 72 1.32 30.31 -13.07
C PRO A 72 2.82 30.20 -13.35
N VAL A 73 3.36 31.28 -13.87
CA VAL A 73 4.74 31.37 -14.32
C VAL A 73 5.58 31.77 -13.11
N GLY A 74 6.60 30.98 -12.78
CA GLY A 74 7.57 31.28 -11.73
C GLY A 74 8.34 32.57 -12.01
N ARG A 75 9.20 32.99 -11.08
CA ARG A 75 9.91 34.29 -11.14
C ARG A 75 10.70 34.52 -12.43
N HIS A 76 11.06 33.46 -13.15
CA HIS A 76 11.92 33.50 -14.33
C HIS A 76 11.21 33.33 -15.67
N GLY A 77 9.87 33.31 -15.72
CA GLY A 77 9.16 33.12 -16.99
C GLY A 77 8.89 31.65 -17.34
N ASP A 78 9.33 30.71 -16.50
CA ASP A 78 9.09 29.27 -16.62
C ASP A 78 7.86 28.83 -15.81
N LYS A 79 7.26 27.68 -16.13
CA LYS A 79 6.14 27.11 -15.34
C LYS A 79 6.54 26.99 -13.86
N LEU A 80 5.64 27.35 -12.93
CA LEU A 80 5.90 27.24 -11.49
C LEU A 80 6.44 25.84 -11.15
N THR A 81 7.63 25.80 -10.60
CA THR A 81 8.26 24.60 -10.08
C THR A 81 8.08 24.57 -8.55
N TYR A 82 8.14 23.38 -7.95
CA TYR A 82 8.08 23.23 -6.49
C TYR A 82 9.19 24.01 -5.76
N GLU A 83 10.29 24.31 -6.47
CA GLU A 83 11.48 24.99 -5.95
C GLU A 83 11.28 26.51 -5.83
N ASP A 84 10.25 27.06 -6.46
CA ASP A 84 9.94 28.49 -6.45
C ASP A 84 9.22 28.95 -5.16
N GLU A 85 8.64 28.02 -4.38
CA GLU A 85 7.91 28.30 -3.13
C GLU A 85 8.48 27.43 -1.97
N PRO A 86 9.11 28.04 -0.94
CA PRO A 86 9.69 27.30 0.19
C PRO A 86 8.70 26.38 0.90
N GLU A 87 7.43 26.78 0.99
CA GLU A 87 6.38 25.98 1.60
C GLU A 87 6.06 24.71 0.79
N LEU A 88 6.05 24.79 -0.55
CA LEU A 88 5.86 23.62 -1.42
C LEU A 88 7.05 22.67 -1.33
N THR A 89 8.26 23.22 -1.30
CA THR A 89 9.49 22.44 -1.10
C THR A 89 9.45 21.70 0.24
N GLN A 90 9.04 22.36 1.33
CA GLN A 90 8.93 21.73 2.64
C GLN A 90 7.87 20.62 2.67
N LEU A 91 6.69 20.86 2.07
CA LEU A 91 5.63 19.84 1.96
C LEU A 91 6.12 18.60 1.20
N LYS A 92 6.81 18.80 0.08
CA LYS A 92 7.36 17.71 -0.74
C LYS A 92 8.42 16.91 0.03
N THR A 93 9.31 17.58 0.75
CA THR A 93 10.31 16.91 1.61
C THR A 93 9.64 16.08 2.70
N ASN A 94 8.63 16.63 3.39
CA ASN A 94 7.89 15.92 4.43
C ASN A 94 7.12 14.72 3.87
N LEU A 95 6.52 14.86 2.69
CA LEU A 95 5.82 13.79 1.99
C LEU A 95 6.79 12.67 1.59
N ALA A 96 7.92 13.01 0.97
CA ALA A 96 8.94 12.04 0.58
C ALA A 96 9.49 11.26 1.78
N TYR A 97 9.71 11.94 2.91
CA TYR A 97 10.11 11.31 4.16
C TYR A 97 9.03 10.32 4.66
N SER A 98 7.77 10.74 4.67
CA SER A 98 6.64 9.91 5.12
C SER A 98 6.45 8.68 4.23
N LEU A 99 6.53 8.85 2.90
CA LEU A 99 6.44 7.74 1.94
C LEU A 99 7.62 6.76 2.06
N THR A 100 8.81 7.26 2.40
CA THR A 100 9.97 6.39 2.65
C THR A 100 9.76 5.53 3.89
N LYS A 101 9.26 6.10 4.99
CA LYS A 101 8.87 5.33 6.18
C LYS A 101 7.78 4.31 5.88
N LEU A 102 6.75 4.74 5.17
CA LEU A 102 5.63 3.88 4.76
C LEU A 102 6.12 2.68 3.94
N ARG A 103 7.04 2.91 3.00
CA ARG A 103 7.65 1.84 2.19
C ARG A 103 8.32 0.78 3.08
N ASN A 104 9.12 1.22 4.04
CA ASN A 104 9.86 0.31 4.92
C ASN A 104 8.90 -0.57 5.74
N ILE A 105 7.89 0.03 6.37
CA ILE A 105 6.93 -0.75 7.17
C ILE A 105 6.06 -1.68 6.31
N MET A 106 5.68 -1.26 5.10
CA MET A 106 4.93 -2.12 4.19
C MET A 106 5.76 -3.31 3.71
N GLN A 107 7.07 -3.14 3.51
CA GLN A 107 7.98 -4.25 3.21
C GLN A 107 8.07 -5.23 4.38
N GLU A 108 8.16 -4.75 5.61
CA GLU A 108 8.12 -5.60 6.80
C GLU A 108 6.80 -6.36 6.92
N ASN A 109 5.66 -5.68 6.70
CA ASN A 109 4.33 -6.28 6.76
C ASN A 109 4.14 -7.35 5.68
N LEU A 110 4.70 -7.14 4.48
CA LEU A 110 4.71 -8.13 3.42
C LEU A 110 5.46 -9.40 3.85
N ILE A 111 6.64 -9.25 4.45
CA ILE A 111 7.45 -10.37 4.95
C ILE A 111 6.69 -11.11 6.05
N LEU A 112 6.12 -10.39 7.02
CA LEU A 112 5.33 -10.99 8.11
C LEU A 112 4.13 -11.79 7.57
N SER A 113 3.39 -11.21 6.63
CA SER A 113 2.24 -11.88 6.01
C SER A 113 2.66 -13.14 5.26
N HIS A 114 3.74 -13.06 4.48
CA HIS A 114 4.26 -14.20 3.73
C HIS A 114 4.75 -15.33 4.66
N ASN A 115 5.50 -14.99 5.71
CA ASN A 115 5.97 -15.96 6.69
C ASN A 115 4.80 -16.62 7.43
N GLY A 116 3.78 -15.84 7.82
CA GLY A 116 2.57 -16.35 8.42
C GLY A 116 1.85 -17.35 7.51
N LEU A 117 1.64 -17.00 6.24
CA LEU A 117 1.02 -17.90 5.26
C LEU A 117 1.82 -19.19 5.05
N ARG A 118 3.15 -19.07 4.92
CA ARG A 118 4.04 -20.23 4.74
C ARG A 118 4.00 -21.16 5.95
N PHE A 119 4.03 -20.62 7.17
CA PHE A 119 3.95 -21.42 8.39
C PHE A 119 2.61 -22.16 8.48
N HIS A 120 1.49 -21.48 8.26
CA HIS A 120 0.17 -22.13 8.27
C HIS A 120 0.04 -23.19 7.18
N HIS A 121 0.59 -22.95 5.98
CA HIS A 121 0.62 -23.95 4.91
C HIS A 121 1.39 -25.21 5.32
N LEU A 122 2.56 -25.06 5.96
CA LEU A 122 3.32 -26.19 6.48
C LEU A 122 2.53 -26.99 7.53
N ILE A 123 1.89 -26.31 8.49
CA ILE A 123 1.07 -26.99 9.50
C ILE A 123 -0.09 -27.73 8.85
N LEU A 124 -0.84 -27.08 7.96
CA LEU A 124 -1.91 -27.71 7.19
C LEU A 124 -1.40 -28.92 6.40
N SER A 125 -0.17 -28.87 5.89
CA SER A 125 0.42 -30.00 5.16
C SER A 125 0.67 -31.25 6.01
N LEU A 126 0.87 -31.07 7.32
CA LEU A 126 1.07 -32.15 8.27
C LEU A 126 -0.26 -32.76 8.74
N ILE A 127 -1.31 -31.95 8.88
CA ILE A 127 -2.58 -32.37 9.47
C ILE A 127 -3.65 -32.75 8.43
N CYS A 128 -3.56 -32.22 7.21
CA CYS A 128 -4.54 -32.51 6.15
C CYS A 128 -4.05 -33.65 5.24
N LEU A 129 -4.97 -34.56 4.88
CA LEU A 129 -4.70 -35.62 3.92
C LEU A 129 -4.36 -35.05 2.53
N PRO A 130 -3.55 -35.76 1.71
CA PRO A 130 -3.31 -35.38 0.32
C PRO A 130 -4.65 -35.20 -0.42
N GLY A 131 -4.95 -33.99 -0.89
CA GLY A 131 -6.23 -33.63 -1.52
C GLY A 131 -7.12 -32.67 -0.72
N GLN A 132 -6.86 -32.44 0.56
CA GLN A 132 -7.58 -31.46 1.39
C GLN A 132 -6.88 -30.10 1.50
N GLN A 133 -5.64 -29.99 1.03
CA GLN A 133 -4.86 -28.76 1.09
C GLN A 133 -5.28 -27.81 -0.05
N LYS A 134 -5.80 -26.63 0.33
CA LYS A 134 -6.05 -25.54 -0.63
C LYS A 134 -4.73 -24.85 -0.96
N ILE A 135 -4.33 -24.91 -2.22
CA ILE A 135 -3.20 -24.13 -2.75
C ILE A 135 -3.73 -22.76 -3.11
N TYR A 136 -3.12 -21.69 -2.59
CA TYR A 136 -3.49 -20.32 -2.93
C TYR A 136 -2.51 -19.77 -3.98
N SER A 137 -3.02 -19.07 -4.99
CA SER A 137 -2.20 -18.27 -5.90
C SER A 137 -1.70 -17.00 -5.22
N THR A 138 -0.75 -16.31 -5.88
CA THR A 138 -0.16 -15.06 -5.41
C THR A 138 -1.17 -13.91 -5.26
N ASP A 139 -2.34 -14.03 -5.87
CA ASP A 139 -3.49 -13.13 -5.74
C ASP A 139 -4.48 -13.55 -4.64
N GLY A 140 -4.15 -14.58 -3.85
CA GLY A 140 -4.97 -15.05 -2.72
C GLY A 140 -6.17 -15.92 -3.11
N LYS A 141 -6.35 -16.26 -4.39
CA LYS A 141 -7.41 -17.18 -4.83
C LYS A 141 -7.02 -18.63 -4.59
N VAL A 142 -7.99 -19.48 -4.28
CA VAL A 142 -7.76 -20.94 -4.24
C VAL A 142 -7.54 -21.43 -5.67
N LYS A 143 -6.39 -22.03 -5.95
CA LYS A 143 -6.16 -22.81 -7.16
C LYS A 143 -7.00 -24.08 -7.06
N GLU A 144 -8.23 -24.03 -7.58
CA GLU A 144 -9.02 -25.22 -7.75
C GLU A 144 -8.36 -26.11 -8.81
N LYS A 145 -7.90 -27.28 -8.34
CA LYS A 145 -7.28 -28.39 -9.09
C LYS A 145 -5.85 -28.15 -9.56
N SER A 146 -4.92 -28.77 -8.85
CA SER A 146 -3.83 -29.52 -9.48
C SER A 146 -3.59 -30.76 -8.63
N GLN A 147 -3.74 -31.94 -9.23
CA GLN A 147 -3.40 -33.22 -8.63
C GLN A 147 -1.96 -33.14 -8.10
N VAL A 148 -1.79 -33.25 -6.78
CA VAL A 148 -0.47 -33.52 -6.20
C VAL A 148 -0.21 -35.01 -6.39
N SER A 149 0.08 -35.40 -7.63
CA SER A 149 0.71 -36.67 -7.94
C SER A 149 2.22 -36.51 -7.73
N GLN A 150 2.65 -36.39 -6.47
CA GLN A 150 4.05 -36.66 -6.11
C GLN A 150 4.10 -37.53 -4.87
N ILE A 151 4.15 -38.82 -5.19
CA ILE A 151 4.70 -39.94 -4.44
C ILE A 151 5.75 -39.46 -3.44
N ILE A 152 5.39 -39.46 -2.15
CA ILE A 152 6.35 -39.80 -1.12
C ILE A 152 6.08 -41.26 -0.82
N ASN A 153 6.87 -42.15 -1.45
CA ASN A 153 7.06 -43.50 -0.96
C ASN A 153 7.60 -43.37 0.46
N LYS A 154 6.70 -43.42 1.45
CA LYS A 154 7.08 -43.86 2.79
C LYS A 154 7.00 -45.37 2.76
N THR A 155 8.14 -46.00 2.52
CA THR A 155 8.39 -47.36 2.97
C THR A 155 8.14 -47.42 4.47
N CYS A 156 7.13 -48.19 4.87
CA CYS A 156 7.05 -48.89 6.14
C CYS A 156 6.79 -50.36 5.81
#